data_AF-A0AA88YJV0-F1
#
_entry.id   AF-A0AA88YJV0-F1
#
_cell.length_a   1.000
_cell.length_b   1.000
_cell.length_c   1.000
_cell.angle_alpha   90.00
_cell.angle_beta   90.00
_cell.angle_gamma   90.00
#
_symmetry.space_group_name_H-M   'P 1'
#
loop_
_entity.id
_entity.type
_entity.pdbx_description
1 polymer ?
#
loop_
_entity_poly.entity_id
_entity_poly.type
_entity_poly.pdbx_seq_one_letter_code
_entity_poly.pdbx_strand_id
1 'polypeptide(L)' 'MSQPINAMHLGIMRNDQRLSVLYSHNGTYPQATNTLNLSMKEGDTVWVQIITGEVLHVNPYRPYNVFSGALIAMM' A
#
# COMPACT_ATOMS: atom_id res chain seq x y z
N MET A 1 -21.74 5.28 -13.42
CA MET A 1 -20.52 5.52 -12.61
C MET A 1 -20.31 4.31 -11.71
N SER A 2 -19.15 3.66 -11.75
CA SER A 2 -18.85 2.52 -10.89
C SER A 2 -18.70 3.00 -9.44
N GLN A 3 -19.46 2.42 -8.52
CA GLN A 3 -19.24 2.56 -7.08
C GLN A 3 -18.33 1.42 -6.62
N PRO A 4 -17.03 1.66 -6.42
CA PRO A 4 -16.14 0.60 -5.95
C PRO A 4 -16.43 0.32 -4.46
N ILE A 5 -16.76 -0.93 -4.16
CA ILE A 5 -17.23 -1.40 -2.84
C ILE A 5 -16.04 -1.64 -1.87
N ASN A 6 -14.83 -1.23 -2.25
CA ASN A 6 -13.60 -1.70 -1.58
C ASN A 6 -13.23 -0.80 -0.39
N ALA A 7 -13.68 -1.20 0.80
CA ALA A 7 -13.04 -0.79 2.05
C ALA A 7 -11.83 -1.71 2.30
N MET A 8 -10.61 -1.15 2.33
CA MET A 8 -9.38 -1.93 2.50
C MET A 8 -8.40 -1.24 3.43
N HIS A 9 -7.72 -2.05 4.24
CA HIS A 9 -6.58 -1.60 5.03
C HIS A 9 -5.31 -2.27 4.48
N LEU A 10 -4.36 -1.46 4.00
CA LEU A 10 -3.07 -1.94 3.50
C LEU A 10 -1.96 -1.56 4.47
N GLY A 11 -1.15 -2.53 4.86
CA GLY A 11 0.05 -2.31 5.67
C GLY A 11 1.26 -2.08 4.79
N ILE A 12 2.06 -1.05 5.09
CA ILE A 12 3.45 -1.00 4.62
C ILE A 12 4.28 -1.72 5.67
N MET A 13 4.97 -2.77 5.25
CA MET A 13 5.76 -3.65 6.10
C MET A 13 7.24 -3.40 5.84
N ARG A 14 8.06 -3.41 6.90
CA ARG A 14 9.52 -3.59 6.81
C ARG A 14 9.88 -4.87 7.54
N ASN A 15 10.42 -5.85 6.80
CA ASN A 15 10.57 -7.22 7.30
C ASN A 15 9.22 -7.69 7.85
N ASP A 16 9.14 -8.07 9.13
CA ASP A 16 7.90 -8.49 9.81
C ASP A 16 7.20 -7.37 10.59
N GLN A 17 7.72 -6.14 10.53
CA GLN A 17 7.17 -5.00 11.28
C GLN A 17 6.28 -4.12 10.40
N ARG A 18 5.06 -3.85 10.86
CA ARG A 18 4.17 -2.88 10.23
C ARG A 18 4.60 -1.46 10.54
N LEU A 19 4.92 -0.69 9.50
CA LEU A 19 5.31 0.72 9.59
C LEU A 19 4.12 1.67 9.51
N SER A 20 3.16 1.38 8.64
CA SER A 20 2.01 2.25 8.42
C SER A 20 0.80 1.49 7.88
N VAL A 21 -0.38 2.09 7.99
CA VAL A 21 -1.65 1.56 7.46
C VAL A 21 -2.28 2.60 6.55
N LEU A 22 -2.59 2.20 5.32
CA LEU A 22 -3.41 2.95 4.39
C LEU A 22 -4.85 2.48 4.50
N TYR A 23 -5.79 3.42 4.48
CA TYR A 23 -7.22 3.14 4.52
C TYR A 23 -7.92 3.69 3.29
N SER A 24 -8.74 2.86 2.66
CA SER A 24 -9.67 3.27 1.62
C SER A 24 -11.10 2.98 2.09
N HIS A 25 -12.02 3.93 1.91
CA HIS A 25 -13.44 3.80 2.26
C HIS A 25 -14.28 3.47 1.02
N ASN A 26 -15.30 2.63 1.15
CA ASN A 26 -16.20 2.23 0.04
C ASN A 26 -17.19 3.34 -0.42
N GLY A 27 -17.24 4.45 0.31
CA GLY A 27 -18.12 5.61 0.09
C GLY A 27 -17.44 6.80 -0.58
N THR A 28 -16.13 6.70 -0.85
CA THR A 28 -15.34 7.70 -1.57
C THR A 28 -14.79 7.09 -2.86
N TYR A 29 -14.21 7.90 -3.76
CA TYR A 29 -13.35 7.32 -4.79
C TYR A 29 -12.15 6.67 -4.08
N PRO A 30 -11.99 5.34 -4.13
CA PRO A 30 -11.12 4.59 -3.22
C PRO A 30 -9.69 4.73 -3.68
N GLN A 31 -9.10 5.85 -3.30
CA GLN A 31 -7.68 6.13 -3.44
C GLN A 31 -7.13 6.37 -2.05
N ALA A 32 -6.09 5.62 -1.71
CA ALA A 32 -5.32 5.81 -0.50
C ALA A 32 -3.85 5.91 -0.92
N THR A 33 -3.17 6.93 -0.41
CA THR A 33 -1.76 7.20 -0.73
C THR A 33 -1.00 7.36 0.57
N ASN A 34 0.23 6.85 0.59
CA ASN A 34 1.15 7.04 1.70
C ASN A 34 2.58 7.10 1.16
N THR A 35 3.44 7.82 1.84
CA THR A 35 4.85 7.99 1.47
C THR A 35 5.68 7.99 2.75
N LEU A 36 6.74 7.19 2.76
CA LEU A 36 7.62 7.03 3.92
C LEU A 36 9.07 7.23 3.48
N ASN A 37 9.82 7.97 4.29
CA ASN A 37 11.28 7.99 4.21
C ASN A 37 11.81 6.99 5.26
N LEU A 38 12.59 6.02 4.81
CA LEU A 38 13.04 4.90 5.66
C LEU A 38 14.56 4.82 5.65
N SER A 39 15.16 4.66 6.82
CA SER A 39 16.53 4.16 6.93
C SER A 39 16.51 2.64 6.76
N MET A 40 17.25 2.15 5.76
CA MET A 40 17.33 0.73 5.40
C MET A 40 18.76 0.22 5.56
N LYS A 41 18.89 -1.04 5.97
CA LYS A 41 20.14 -1.78 5.91
C LYS A 41 20.11 -2.78 4.75
N GLU A 42 21.28 -3.23 4.32
CA GLU A 42 21.38 -4.33 3.36
C GLU A 42 20.58 -5.55 3.88
N GLY A 43 19.74 -6.11 3.02
CA GLY A 43 18.86 -7.23 3.35
C GLY A 43 17.49 -6.86 3.93
N ASP A 44 17.23 -5.60 4.30
CA ASP A 44 15.89 -5.18 4.69
C ASP A 44 14.91 -5.26 3.51
N THR A 45 13.71 -5.76 3.77
CA THR A 45 12.63 -5.85 2.79
C THR A 45 11.52 -4.87 3.11
N VAL A 46 10.91 -4.28 2.08
CA VAL A 46 9.69 -3.47 2.23
C VAL A 46 8.64 -3.97 1.25
N TRP A 47 7.44 -4.23 1.75
CA TRP A 47 6.36 -4.82 0.98
C TRP A 47 5.00 -4.35 1.50
N VAL A 48 3.95 -4.57 0.70
CA VAL A 48 2.58 -4.18 1.04
C VAL A 48 1.78 -5.42 1.41
N GLN A 49 1.13 -5.38 2.57
CA GLN A 49 0.26 -6.44 3.07
C GLN A 49 -1.20 -6.00 3.07
N ILE A 50 -2.12 -6.86 2.65
CA ILE A 50 -3.54 -6.66 2.91
C ILE A 50 -3.82 -7.07 4.35
N ILE A 51 -4.26 -6.13 5.19
CA ILE A 51 -4.54 -6.38 6.61
C ILE A 51 -6.00 -6.78 6.80
N THR A 52 -6.92 -6.02 6.19
CA THR A 52 -8.36 -6.28 6.19
C THR A 52 -8.98 -5.89 4.85
N GLY A 53 -10.05 -6.60 4.48
CA GLY A 53 -10.77 -6.44 3.21
C GLY A 53 -10.79 -7.74 2.39
N GLU A 54 -11.79 -7.89 1.54
CA GLU A 54 -11.76 -8.93 0.50
C GLU A 54 -10.64 -8.60 -0.49
N VAL A 55 -9.91 -9.64 -0.90
CA VAL A 55 -8.81 -9.67 -1.88
C VAL A 55 -8.69 -8.38 -2.67
N LEU A 56 -7.50 -7.76 -2.67
CA LEU A 56 -7.20 -6.59 -3.50
C LEU A 56 -7.72 -6.87 -4.91
N HIS A 57 -8.87 -6.31 -5.25
CA HIS A 57 -9.42 -6.42 -6.60
C HIS A 57 -8.50 -5.54 -7.43
N VAL A 58 -7.37 -6.12 -7.82
CA VAL A 58 -6.61 -5.74 -9.00
C VAL A 58 -7.59 -5.99 -10.13
N ASN A 59 -8.51 -5.04 -10.36
CA ASN A 59 -9.49 -5.15 -11.41
C ASN A 59 -8.69 -5.47 -12.68
N PRO A 60 -8.86 -6.65 -13.29
CA PRO A 60 -7.98 -7.09 -14.37
C PRO A 60 -8.04 -6.14 -15.57
N TYR A 61 -9.06 -5.27 -15.62
CA TYR A 61 -9.25 -4.28 -16.67
C TYR A 61 -8.73 -2.88 -16.31
N ARG A 62 -8.43 -2.57 -15.04
CA ARG A 62 -8.01 -1.22 -14.57
C ARG A 62 -7.14 -1.25 -13.29
N PRO A 63 -5.94 -1.83 -13.30
CA PRO A 63 -5.04 -1.78 -12.14
C PRO A 63 -4.27 -0.45 -12.10
N TYR A 64 -4.67 0.49 -11.23
CA TYR A 64 -3.97 1.78 -11.04
C TYR A 64 -3.15 1.86 -9.74
N ASN A 65 -2.89 0.73 -9.07
CA ASN A 65 -2.10 0.73 -7.85
C ASN A 65 -0.61 0.92 -8.19
N VAL A 66 0.07 1.80 -7.47
CA VAL A 66 1.50 2.09 -7.66
C VAL A 66 2.22 1.86 -6.34
N PHE A 67 3.32 1.11 -6.40
CA PHE A 67 4.28 0.97 -5.30
C PHE A 67 5.67 1.18 -5.87
N SER A 68 6.38 2.18 -5.36
CA SER A 68 7.68 2.61 -5.87
C SER A 68 8.55 3.15 -4.74
N GLY A 69 9.86 3.09 -4.94
CA GLY A 69 10.84 3.68 -4.03
C GLY A 69 12.12 4.04 -4.76
N ALA A 70 12.90 4.92 -4.16
CA ALA A 70 14.22 5.31 -4.63
C ALA A 70 15.15 5.54 -3.44
N LEU A 71 16.44 5.27 -3.64
CA LEU A 71 17.49 5.59 -2.67
C LEU A 71 17.75 7.10 -2.70
N ILE A 72 17.53 7.78 -1.57
CA ILE A 72 17.73 9.23 -1.44
C ILE A 72 19.18 9.57 -1.11
N ALA A 73 19.78 8.84 -0.17
CA ALA A 73 21.17 9.01 0.23
C ALA A 73 21.73 7.70 0.80
N MET A 74 23.00 7.40 0.52
CA MET A 74 23.77 6.39 1.25
C MET A 74 24.28 7.02 2.54
N MET A 75 24.10 6.32 3.66
CA MET A 75 24.65 6.70 4.96
C MET A 75 25.77 5.76 5.37
#